data_AF-A0A5B2V1R8-F1
#
_entry.id   AF-A0A5B2V1R8-F1
#
_cell.length_a   1.000
_cell.length_b   1.000
_cell.length_c   1.000
_cell.angle_alpha   90.00
_cell.angle_beta   90.00
_cell.angle_gamma   90.00
#
_symmetry.space_group_name_H-M   'P 1'
#
loop_
_entity.id
_entity.type
_entity.pdbx_description
1 polymer ?
#
loop_
_entity_poly.entity_id
_entity_poly.type
_entity_poly.pdbx_seq_one_letter_code
_entity_poly.pdbx_strand_id
1 'polypeptide(L)' 'KEMGAPNLTDGIWLYGSEKAAVVETLTNGRGGVMPAWTGRLDEATIKALTVYVHTLGGGTK' A
#
# COMPACT_ATOMS: atom_id res chain seq x y z
N LYS A 1 10.41 5.76 12.81
CA LYS A 1 9.96 4.51 12.14
C LYS A 1 8.48 4.71 11.84
N GLU A 2 8.15 5.25 10.67
CA GLU A 2 6.76 5.43 10.26
C GLU A 2 6.18 4.04 10.02
N MET A 3 5.05 3.70 10.64
CA MET A 3 4.45 2.36 10.57
C MET A 3 3.79 2.07 9.21
N GLY A 4 4.21 2.75 8.13
CA GLY A 4 3.51 2.74 6.84
C GLY A 4 2.13 3.39 6.91
N ALA A 5 1.91 4.30 7.87
CA ALA A 5 0.64 5.01 8.00
C ALA A 5 0.47 5.98 6.80
N PRO A 6 -0.70 5.99 6.14
CA PRO A 6 -0.94 6.88 5.01
C PRO A 6 -1.06 8.33 5.47
N ASN A 7 -0.69 9.28 4.60
CA ASN A 7 -0.96 10.69 4.81
C ASN A 7 -2.44 10.99 4.53
N LEU A 8 -3.18 11.48 5.51
CA LEU A 8 -4.62 11.76 5.37
C LEU A 8 -4.94 13.15 4.79
N THR A 9 -3.91 13.95 4.50
CA THR A 9 -4.06 15.30 3.91
C THR A 9 -3.87 15.34 2.40
N ASP A 10 -3.42 14.22 1.81
CA ASP A 10 -3.27 14.10 0.35
C ASP A 10 -4.56 13.57 -0.32
N GLY A 11 -4.52 13.49 -1.66
CA GLY A 11 -5.63 13.00 -2.47
C GLY A 11 -5.65 11.48 -2.67
N ILE A 12 -4.77 10.70 -2.04
CA ILE A 12 -4.58 9.28 -2.32
C ILE A 12 -5.21 8.45 -1.20
N TRP A 13 -6.29 7.74 -1.53
CA TRP A 13 -7.06 6.97 -0.56
C TRP A 13 -7.10 5.48 -0.92
N LEU A 14 -6.64 4.61 -0.01
CA LEU A 14 -6.68 3.15 -0.20
C LEU A 14 -8.07 2.55 0.04
N TYR A 15 -8.82 3.10 1.01
CA TYR A 15 -10.13 2.58 1.44
C TYR A 15 -11.29 3.55 1.14
N GLY A 16 -11.03 4.59 0.34
CA GLY A 16 -11.99 5.65 -0.01
C GLY A 16 -11.94 6.86 0.92
N SER A 17 -12.26 8.03 0.36
CA SER A 17 -12.26 9.34 1.03
C SER A 17 -13.63 9.78 1.56
N GLU A 18 -14.69 9.06 1.21
CA GLU A 18 -16.06 9.40 1.61
C GLU A 18 -16.24 9.31 3.12
N LYS A 19 -17.05 10.20 3.69
CA LYS A 19 -17.27 10.28 5.15
C LYS A 19 -17.63 8.93 5.77
N ALA A 20 -18.46 8.13 5.10
CA ALA A 20 -18.84 6.80 5.57
C ALA A 20 -17.63 5.85 5.69
N ALA A 21 -16.75 5.84 4.68
CA ALA A 21 -15.55 4.99 4.66
C ALA A 21 -14.51 5.41 5.71
N VAL A 22 -14.39 6.71 5.96
CA VAL A 22 -13.53 7.26 7.02
C VAL A 22 -14.05 6.84 8.40
N VAL A 23 -15.36 6.99 8.65
CA VAL A 23 -15.98 6.57 9.91
C VAL A 23 -15.78 5.07 10.14
N GLU A 24 -16.02 4.24 9.14
CA GLU A 24 -15.80 2.80 9.23
C GLU A 24 -14.34 2.45 9.60
N THR A 25 -13.39 3.14 8.95
CA THR A 25 -11.95 2.96 9.20
C THR A 25 -11.56 3.38 10.62
N LEU A 26 -12.14 4.46 11.15
CA LEU A 26 -11.89 4.91 12.53
C LEU A 26 -12.54 3.97 13.57
N THR A 27 -13.74 3.47 13.29
CA THR A 27 -14.49 2.62 14.23
C THR A 27 -13.94 1.20 14.30
N ASN A 28 -13.65 0.59 13.14
CA ASN A 28 -13.28 -0.82 13.05
C ASN A 28 -11.78 -1.05 12.83
N GLY A 29 -11.03 0.01 12.53
CA GLY A 29 -9.64 -0.10 12.09
C GLY A 29 -9.51 -0.73 10.69
N ARG A 30 -8.26 -0.78 10.19
CA ARG A 30 -7.90 -1.48 8.95
C ARG A 30 -6.57 -2.20 9.16
N GLY A 31 -6.48 -3.44 8.68
CA GLY A 31 -5.29 -4.30 8.81
C GLY A 31 -4.87 -4.84 7.45
N GLY A 32 -4.43 -3.96 6.54
CA GLY A 32 -3.92 -4.38 5.23
C GLY A 32 -2.69 -5.27 5.39
N VAL A 33 -2.71 -6.44 4.76
CA VAL A 33 -1.58 -7.38 4.77
C VAL A 33 -1.00 -7.43 3.37
N MET A 34 0.28 -7.07 3.22
CA MET A 34 1.05 -7.39 2.03
C MET A 34 1.69 -8.77 2.23
N PRO A 35 1.29 -9.82 1.49
CA PRO A 35 1.89 -11.13 1.64
C PRO A 35 3.36 -11.14 1.22
N ALA A 36 4.15 -12.01 1.83
CA ALA A 36 5.49 -12.29 1.35
C ALA A 36 5.41 -13.07 0.02
N TRP A 37 6.17 -12.61 -0.97
CA TRP A 37 6.28 -13.27 -2.28
C TRP A 37 7.45 -14.26 -2.36
N THR A 38 8.36 -14.23 -1.37
CA THR A 38 9.46 -15.19 -1.24
C THR A 38 8.92 -16.63 -1.19
N GLY A 39 9.49 -17.52 -1.99
CA GLY A 39 9.07 -18.93 -2.09
C GLY A 39 7.82 -19.16 -2.95
N ARG A 40 7.12 -18.10 -3.37
CA ARG A 40 6.04 -18.17 -4.39
C ARG A 40 6.55 -17.78 -5.77
N LEU A 41 7.50 -16.85 -5.83
CA LEU A 41 8.17 -16.38 -7.03
C LEU A 41 9.68 -16.58 -6.89
N ASP A 42 10.37 -16.75 -8.02
CA ASP A 42 11.83 -16.77 -8.06
C ASP A 42 12.40 -15.36 -7.87
N GLU A 43 13.67 -15.29 -7.47
CA GLU A 43 14.32 -14.02 -7.13
C GLU A 43 14.45 -13.07 -8.33
N ALA A 44 14.66 -13.59 -9.54
CA ALA A 44 14.78 -12.77 -10.74
C ALA A 44 13.44 -12.11 -11.09
N THR A 45 12.34 -12.85 -10.99
CA THR A 45 10.98 -12.32 -11.16
C THR A 45 10.64 -11.27 -10.12
N ILE A 46 10.97 -11.50 -8.83
CA ILE A 46 10.74 -10.50 -7.78
C ILE A 46 11.48 -9.18 -8.09
N LYS A 47 12.75 -9.26 -8.53
CA LYS A 47 13.54 -8.08 -8.91
C LYS A 47 12.95 -7.36 -10.12
N ALA A 48 12.55 -8.10 -11.16
CA ALA A 48 11.93 -7.52 -12.36
C ALA A 48 10.62 -6.80 -12.03
N LEU A 49 9.75 -7.43 -11.22
CA LEU A 49 8.50 -6.81 -10.76
C LEU A 49 8.75 -5.58 -9.88
N THR A 50 9.78 -5.61 -9.03
CA THR A 50 10.15 -4.45 -8.20
C THR A 50 10.52 -3.26 -9.07
N VAL A 51 11.36 -3.47 -10.10
CA VAL A 51 11.71 -2.42 -11.07
C VAL A 51 10.47 -1.91 -11.79
N TYR A 52 9.60 -2.81 -12.25
CA TYR A 52 8.37 -2.45 -12.96
C TYR A 52 7.41 -1.62 -12.09
N VAL A 53 7.15 -2.02 -10.85
CA VAL A 53 6.27 -1.23 -9.95
C VAL A 53 6.90 0.12 -9.61
N HIS A 54 8.22 0.18 -9.49
CA HIS A 54 8.93 1.44 -9.25
C HIS A 54 8.74 2.42 -10.41
N THR A 55 8.79 1.97 -11.66
CA THR A 55 8.57 2.85 -12.83
C THR A 55 7.11 3.35 -12.95
N LEU A 56 6.15 2.65 -12.36
CA LEU A 56 4.74 3.06 -12.34
C LEU A 56 4.41 4.17 -11.32
N GLY A 57 5.40 4.68 -10.57
CA GLY A 57 5.20 5.74 -9.58
C GLY A 57 5.51 5.33 -8.15
N GLY A 58 6.04 4.12 -7.92
CA GLY A 58 6.51 3.67 -6.59
C GLY A 58 7.77 4.39 -6.07
N GLY A 59 8.25 5.43 -6.77
CA GLY A 59 9.47 6.18 -6.43
C GLY A 59 9.26 7.66 -6.08
N THR A 60 8.05 8.20 -6.24
CA THR A 60 7.76 9.59 -5.86
C THR A 60 7.44 9.66 -4.37
N LYS A 61 8.33 10.32 -3.62
CA LYS A 61 8.11 10.72 -2.22
C LYS A 61 7.08 11.83 -2.12
#